data_AF-A0A7S0A0H9-F1
#
_entry.id   AF-A0A7S0A0H9-F1
#
_cell.length_a   1.000
_cell.length_b   1.000
_cell.length_c   1.000
_cell.angle_alpha   90.00
_cell.angle_beta   90.00
_cell.angle_gamma   90.00
#
_symmetry.space_group_name_H-M   'P 1'
#
loop_
_entity.id
_entity.type
_entity.pdbx_description
1 polymer ?
#
loop_
_entity_poly.entity_id
_entity_poly.type
_entity_poly.pdbx_seq_one_letter_code
_entity_poly.pdbx_strand_id
1 'polypeptide(L)'
;FRPYGIHREWKISKKNWYHLDQAHYKRGLHCVQGLVTLKDATQETGGLVVVPRSHRFHNDICSHYKAGDLTSDFLGIRVDDKVLTEGDLGPRMVAAKAGDLILWDSRTVHCNTAPLKENHELLEGDDLLRAVCYICMTPAAWCSEETLRQRQAGFKDGATTAHWPHEYHPKNVPKTCRPCIKLSDEQQRLICPSGESPSGTDAESGIKPGAISFLPRRRLKVVRDGASLRRSPTTEWGSPAGSLARGELVEGYAVGGWLRLTSWSPRAGRPHPLRHADEEVWASSVDFEACAELDG
;
A
#
# COMPACT_ATOMS: atom_id res chain seq x y z
N PHE A 1 5.37 11.18 18.38
CA PHE A 1 5.13 12.51 18.96
C PHE A 1 5.34 12.43 20.44
N ARG A 2 5.95 13.47 21.01
CA ARG A 2 6.19 13.56 22.45
C ARG A 2 5.11 14.43 23.10
N PRO A 3 4.79 14.19 24.38
CA PRO A 3 3.86 14.99 25.17
C PRO A 3 4.41 16.42 25.35
N TYR A 4 3.72 17.42 24.82
CA TYR A 4 4.23 18.80 24.74
C TYR A 4 3.66 19.75 25.80
N GLY A 5 2.96 19.22 26.81
CA GLY A 5 2.40 19.99 27.93
C GLY A 5 3.49 20.57 28.83
N ILE A 6 4.53 19.77 29.11
CA ILE A 6 5.72 20.19 29.89
C ILE A 6 6.75 20.87 28.99
N HIS A 7 7.05 20.25 27.83
CA HIS A 7 8.05 20.71 26.87
C HIS A 7 7.39 21.25 25.60
N ARG A 8 7.03 22.53 25.62
CA ARG A 8 6.28 23.18 24.51
C ARG A 8 7.02 23.17 23.18
N GLU A 9 8.35 23.10 23.19
CA GLU A 9 9.20 22.97 22.01
C GLU A 9 8.98 21.66 21.24
N TRP A 10 8.39 20.64 21.87
CA TRP A 10 8.02 19.39 21.19
C TRP A 10 6.71 19.50 20.40
N LYS A 11 5.97 20.61 20.55
CA LYS A 11 4.74 20.85 19.78
C LYS A 11 5.09 21.09 18.32
N ILE A 12 4.46 20.33 17.44
CA ILE A 12 4.66 20.44 15.99
C ILE A 12 4.16 21.82 15.52
N SER A 13 5.04 22.58 14.86
CA SER A 13 4.74 23.94 14.40
C SER A 13 3.98 23.98 13.07
N LYS A 14 4.13 22.96 12.22
CA LYS A 14 3.42 22.84 10.93
C LYS A 14 2.09 22.12 11.12
N LYS A 15 0.99 22.86 10.98
CA LYS A 15 -0.38 22.30 10.94
C LYS A 15 -0.83 22.15 9.49
N ASN A 16 -1.65 21.12 9.22
CA ASN A 16 -2.41 20.96 7.96
C ASN A 16 -1.56 21.03 6.68
N TRP A 17 -0.40 20.36 6.70
CA TRP A 17 0.48 20.25 5.54
C TRP A 17 0.00 19.12 4.62
N TYR A 18 -1.18 19.30 4.01
CA TYR A 18 -1.70 18.34 3.05
C TYR A 18 -0.74 18.20 1.87
N HIS A 19 -0.49 16.97 1.46
CA HIS A 19 0.41 16.67 0.37
C HIS A 19 0.09 15.34 -0.31
N LEU A 20 0.72 15.17 -1.46
CA LEU A 20 0.91 13.93 -2.17
C LEU A 20 2.40 13.60 -2.13
N ASP A 21 2.74 12.34 -1.93
CA ASP A 21 4.12 11.85 -2.07
C ASP A 21 4.37 11.19 -3.44
N GLN A 22 3.35 11.23 -4.31
CA GLN A 22 3.47 10.89 -5.72
C GLN A 22 3.02 12.09 -6.56
N ALA A 23 3.97 12.87 -7.08
CA ALA A 23 3.71 14.03 -7.92
C ALA A 23 3.43 13.65 -9.40
N HIS A 24 3.21 14.65 -10.25
CA HIS A 24 2.71 14.52 -11.62
C HIS A 24 3.59 13.69 -12.57
N TYR A 25 4.87 13.49 -12.26
CA TYR A 25 5.79 12.69 -13.07
C TYR A 25 5.53 11.17 -12.99
N LYS A 26 4.89 10.69 -11.91
CA LYS A 26 4.54 9.28 -11.72
C LYS A 26 3.02 9.12 -11.80
N ARG A 27 2.51 8.72 -12.98
CA ARG A 27 1.07 8.53 -13.23
C ARG A 27 0.66 7.09 -12.97
N GLY A 28 -0.54 6.89 -12.41
CA GLY A 28 -1.02 5.55 -12.05
C GLY A 28 -0.51 5.12 -10.68
N LEU A 29 -0.72 3.86 -10.28
CA LEU A 29 -0.25 3.39 -8.97
C LEU A 29 1.26 3.09 -9.02
N HIS A 30 2.07 3.77 -8.20
CA HIS A 30 3.50 3.46 -8.06
C HIS A 30 3.90 2.97 -6.68
N CYS A 31 3.12 3.27 -5.63
CA CYS A 31 3.39 2.78 -4.30
C CYS A 31 2.13 2.77 -3.44
N VAL A 32 1.99 1.73 -2.62
CA VAL A 32 1.13 1.75 -1.45
C VAL A 32 1.99 2.09 -0.26
N GLN A 33 1.74 3.25 0.32
CA GLN A 33 2.36 3.65 1.57
C GLN A 33 1.59 3.07 2.75
N GLY A 34 2.23 3.07 3.91
CA GLY A 34 1.63 2.59 5.12
C GLY A 34 2.39 2.97 6.36
N LEU A 35 1.76 2.66 7.49
CA LEU A 35 2.41 2.66 8.78
C LEU A 35 1.83 1.57 9.67
N VAL A 36 2.65 0.99 10.52
CA VAL A 36 2.20 0.24 11.70
C VAL A 36 2.23 1.19 12.88
N THR A 37 1.10 1.37 13.55
CA THR A 37 1.06 2.21 14.73
C THR A 37 1.50 1.42 15.97
N LEU A 38 2.46 1.93 16.73
CA LEU A 38 2.98 1.30 17.94
C LEU A 38 2.27 1.81 19.21
N LYS A 39 1.40 2.80 19.05
CA LYS A 39 0.52 3.41 20.05
C LYS A 39 -0.87 3.60 19.45
N ASP A 40 -1.88 3.80 20.28
CA ASP A 40 -3.21 4.16 19.81
C ASP A 40 -3.20 5.53 19.10
N ALA A 41 -3.81 5.59 17.92
CA ALA A 41 -4.08 6.81 17.19
C ALA A 41 -5.53 7.24 17.45
N THR A 42 -5.72 8.31 18.20
CA THR A 42 -7.04 8.86 18.58
C THR A 42 -7.05 10.37 18.37
N GLN A 43 -8.22 11.00 18.47
CA GLN A 43 -8.33 12.45 18.38
C GLN A 43 -7.47 13.17 19.44
N GLU A 44 -7.19 12.52 20.57
CA GLU A 44 -6.35 13.04 21.65
C GLU A 44 -4.84 12.84 21.45
N THR A 45 -4.42 11.95 20.55
CA THR A 45 -3.00 11.71 20.26
C THR A 45 -2.56 12.24 18.90
N GLY A 46 -3.53 12.52 18.01
CA GLY A 46 -3.27 12.89 16.63
C GLY A 46 -2.82 11.69 15.79
N GLY A 47 -2.47 11.91 14.53
CA GLY A 47 -2.20 10.79 13.63
C GLY A 47 -2.18 11.17 12.17
N LEU A 48 -2.52 10.18 11.33
CA LEU A 48 -2.67 10.32 9.90
C LEU A 48 -4.07 10.90 9.60
N VAL A 49 -4.11 11.93 8.76
CA VAL A 49 -5.33 12.44 8.12
C VAL A 49 -5.23 12.16 6.63
N VAL A 50 -6.29 11.61 6.05
CA VAL A 50 -6.40 11.35 4.61
C VAL A 50 -7.63 12.04 4.05
N VAL A 51 -7.60 12.41 2.77
CA VAL A 51 -8.80 12.78 2.02
C VAL A 51 -9.26 11.53 1.27
N PRO A 52 -10.35 10.87 1.70
CA PRO A 52 -10.79 9.63 1.08
C PRO A 52 -11.06 9.83 -0.41
N ARG A 53 -10.65 8.84 -1.22
CA ARG A 53 -10.83 8.80 -2.69
C ARG A 53 -10.05 9.85 -3.49
N SER A 54 -9.27 10.74 -2.87
CA SER A 54 -8.53 11.78 -3.61
C SER A 54 -7.54 11.22 -4.65
N HIS A 55 -6.99 10.02 -4.44
CA HIS A 55 -6.10 9.34 -5.38
C HIS A 55 -6.73 9.11 -6.77
N ARG A 56 -8.07 9.10 -6.86
CA ARG A 56 -8.80 8.98 -8.14
C ARG A 56 -8.72 10.24 -8.98
N PHE A 57 -8.54 11.38 -8.33
CA PHE A 57 -8.44 12.71 -8.94
C PHE A 57 -6.99 13.18 -9.02
N HIS A 58 -6.02 12.27 -8.86
CA HIS A 58 -4.59 12.59 -8.80
C HIS A 58 -4.13 13.47 -9.96
N ASN A 59 -4.47 13.10 -11.20
CA ASN A 59 -4.11 13.88 -12.39
C ASN A 59 -4.75 15.27 -12.39
N ASP A 60 -6.02 15.37 -11.99
CA ASP A 60 -6.76 16.62 -11.96
C ASP A 60 -6.18 17.55 -10.89
N ILE A 61 -5.93 17.03 -9.68
CA ILE A 61 -5.27 17.75 -8.58
C ILE A 61 -3.91 18.28 -9.07
N CYS A 62 -3.06 17.40 -9.62
CA CYS A 62 -1.75 17.81 -10.11
C CYS A 62 -1.81 18.87 -11.23
N SER A 63 -2.87 18.88 -12.04
CA SER A 63 -3.04 19.86 -13.13
C SER A 63 -3.24 21.30 -12.64
N HIS A 64 -3.65 21.49 -11.38
CA HIS A 64 -3.82 22.80 -10.76
C HIS A 64 -2.49 23.47 -10.36
N TYR A 65 -1.38 22.73 -10.35
CA TYR A 65 -0.09 23.18 -9.84
C TYR A 65 0.92 23.34 -10.99
N LYS A 66 1.80 24.34 -10.91
CA LYS A 66 2.81 24.60 -11.95
C LYS A 66 4.03 23.72 -11.72
N ALA A 67 4.78 23.43 -12.79
CA ALA A 67 5.99 22.59 -12.73
C ALA A 67 7.05 23.06 -11.72
N GLY A 68 7.09 24.36 -11.38
CA GLY A 68 7.99 24.94 -10.38
C GLY A 68 7.53 24.80 -8.92
N ASP A 69 6.28 24.39 -8.68
CA ASP A 69 5.72 24.14 -7.34
C ASP A 69 6.10 22.75 -6.79
N LEU A 70 6.97 22.02 -7.50
CA LEU A 70 7.11 20.57 -7.42
C LEU A 70 8.55 20.17 -7.10
N THR A 71 8.68 19.13 -6.28
CA THR A 71 9.83 18.21 -6.41
C THR A 71 9.40 17.03 -7.29
N SER A 72 10.31 16.16 -7.72
CA SER A 72 9.97 15.02 -8.58
C SER A 72 8.86 14.12 -7.99
N ASP A 73 8.78 14.04 -6.66
CA ASP A 73 7.92 13.09 -5.95
C ASP A 73 6.86 13.77 -5.07
N PHE A 74 7.14 14.92 -4.47
CA PHE A 74 6.25 15.58 -3.50
C PHE A 74 5.49 16.76 -4.11
N LEU A 75 4.18 16.83 -3.84
CA LEU A 75 3.32 17.98 -4.11
C LEU A 75 2.57 18.43 -2.84
N GLY A 76 2.82 19.66 -2.41
CA GLY A 76 2.06 20.28 -1.32
C GLY A 76 0.71 20.80 -1.81
N ILE A 77 -0.36 20.45 -1.10
CA ILE A 77 -1.73 20.88 -1.41
C ILE A 77 -2.01 22.20 -0.68
N ARG A 78 -2.49 23.19 -1.43
CA ARG A 78 -2.88 24.48 -0.87
C ARG A 78 -4.10 24.33 0.03
N VAL A 79 -4.19 25.19 1.05
CA VAL A 79 -5.31 25.17 2.01
C VAL A 79 -6.68 25.50 1.38
N ASP A 80 -6.67 26.20 0.25
CA ASP A 80 -7.85 26.58 -0.54
C ASP A 80 -8.13 25.61 -1.70
N ASP A 81 -7.39 24.49 -1.79
CA ASP A 81 -7.62 23.50 -2.84
C ASP A 81 -8.97 22.83 -2.66
N LYS A 82 -9.71 22.74 -3.77
CA LYS A 82 -11.02 22.11 -3.86
C LYS A 82 -11.02 20.68 -3.37
N VAL A 83 -9.93 19.93 -3.52
CA VAL A 83 -9.84 18.55 -3.01
C VAL A 83 -10.07 18.45 -1.49
N LEU A 84 -9.81 19.52 -0.74
CA LEU A 84 -9.99 19.56 0.71
C LEU A 84 -11.41 19.92 1.14
N THR A 85 -12.24 20.47 0.25
CA THR A 85 -13.54 21.07 0.57
C THR A 85 -14.70 20.53 -0.26
N GLU A 86 -14.43 20.07 -1.49
CA GLU A 86 -15.39 19.51 -2.43
C GLU A 86 -15.44 17.98 -2.31
N GLY A 87 -16.66 17.41 -2.35
CA GLY A 87 -16.92 15.98 -2.22
C GLY A 87 -17.40 15.56 -0.83
N ASP A 88 -17.99 14.36 -0.75
CA ASP A 88 -18.79 13.95 0.42
C ASP A 88 -17.98 13.58 1.67
N LEU A 89 -16.65 13.46 1.56
CA LEU A 89 -15.86 12.81 2.61
C LEU A 89 -14.85 13.70 3.32
N GLY A 90 -14.41 14.84 2.75
CA GLY A 90 -13.45 15.78 3.35
C GLY A 90 -12.19 15.12 3.93
N PRO A 91 -11.31 15.87 4.61
CA PRO A 91 -10.21 15.28 5.37
C PRO A 91 -10.72 14.47 6.57
N ARG A 92 -10.19 13.26 6.79
CA ARG A 92 -10.55 12.36 7.88
C ARG A 92 -9.32 11.85 8.60
N MET A 93 -9.31 11.99 9.92
CA MET A 93 -8.32 11.32 10.75
C MET A 93 -8.60 9.82 10.80
N VAL A 94 -7.54 9.02 10.61
CA VAL A 94 -7.61 7.57 10.75
C VAL A 94 -7.32 7.21 12.21
N ALA A 95 -8.35 6.75 12.92
CA ALA A 95 -8.18 6.16 14.24
C ALA A 95 -7.75 4.70 14.11
N ALA A 96 -6.83 4.26 14.97
CA ALA A 96 -6.25 2.93 14.94
C ALA A 96 -5.73 2.53 16.32
N LYS A 97 -5.64 1.22 16.58
CA LYS A 97 -5.06 0.65 17.79
C LYS A 97 -3.61 0.27 17.58
N ALA A 98 -2.83 0.26 18.66
CA ALA A 98 -1.47 -0.25 18.64
C ALA A 98 -1.43 -1.66 17.99
N GLY A 99 -0.56 -1.81 16.98
CA GLY A 99 -0.44 -3.02 16.16
C GLY A 99 -1.13 -2.93 14.79
N ASP A 100 -2.07 -2.01 14.59
CA ASP A 100 -2.79 -1.88 13.33
C ASP A 100 -1.86 -1.40 12.19
N LEU A 101 -2.01 -2.04 11.03
CA LEU A 101 -1.40 -1.63 9.77
C LEU A 101 -2.38 -0.73 9.00
N ILE A 102 -2.00 0.52 8.78
CA ILE A 102 -2.74 1.48 7.97
C ILE A 102 -2.07 1.60 6.61
N LEU A 103 -2.82 1.44 5.53
CA LEU A 103 -2.32 1.52 4.16
C LEU A 103 -3.06 2.59 3.36
N TRP A 104 -2.34 3.28 2.48
CA TRP A 104 -2.93 4.21 1.52
C TRP A 104 -2.14 4.27 0.21
N ASP A 105 -2.82 4.58 -0.87
CA ASP A 105 -2.19 4.84 -2.17
C ASP A 105 -1.33 6.12 -2.08
N SER A 106 -0.10 6.13 -2.61
CA SER A 106 0.82 7.28 -2.53
C SER A 106 0.26 8.56 -3.21
N ARG A 107 -0.77 8.41 -4.06
CA ARG A 107 -1.55 9.51 -4.65
C ARG A 107 -2.67 10.04 -3.74
N THR A 108 -2.84 9.50 -2.54
CA THR A 108 -3.86 9.97 -1.59
C THR A 108 -3.36 11.24 -0.92
N VAL A 109 -4.18 12.29 -0.91
CA VAL A 109 -3.89 13.54 -0.22
C VAL A 109 -3.96 13.25 1.27
N HIS A 110 -2.88 13.54 1.98
CA HIS A 110 -2.78 13.21 3.38
C HIS A 110 -1.89 14.21 4.12
N CYS A 111 -1.96 14.19 5.44
CA CYS A 111 -1.01 14.87 6.31
C CYS A 111 -0.95 14.19 7.68
N ASN A 112 0.03 14.60 8.49
CA ASN A 112 0.03 14.31 9.91
C ASN A 112 -0.61 15.46 10.69
N THR A 113 -1.43 15.13 11.68
CA THR A 113 -2.02 16.10 12.62
C THR A 113 -1.51 15.90 14.04
N ALA A 114 -1.36 17.01 14.76
CA ALA A 114 -1.32 17.02 16.23
C ALA A 114 -2.67 16.56 16.80
N PRO A 115 -2.81 16.36 18.12
CA PRO A 115 -4.10 16.12 18.76
C PRO A 115 -5.18 17.11 18.29
N LEU A 116 -6.32 16.58 17.87
CA LEU A 116 -7.51 17.34 17.49
C LEU A 116 -8.35 17.71 18.71
N LYS A 117 -8.20 16.97 19.80
CA LYS A 117 -8.82 17.22 21.10
C LYS A 117 -7.73 17.24 22.17
N GLU A 118 -7.67 18.29 22.98
CA GLU A 118 -6.68 18.37 24.05
C GLU A 118 -7.04 17.42 25.19
N ASN A 119 -6.03 16.74 25.71
CA ASN A 119 -6.11 15.91 26.91
C ASN A 119 -4.86 16.19 27.75
N HIS A 120 -5.01 16.96 28.83
CA HIS A 120 -3.90 17.40 29.66
C HIS A 120 -3.12 16.24 30.28
N GLU A 121 -3.80 15.18 30.70
CA GLU A 121 -3.15 13.99 31.28
C GLU A 121 -2.20 13.33 30.28
N LEU A 122 -2.61 13.21 29.02
CA LEU A 122 -1.75 12.68 27.95
C LEU A 122 -0.65 13.67 27.56
N LEU A 123 -0.94 14.97 27.55
CA LEU A 123 0.01 16.01 27.14
C LEU A 123 1.09 16.29 28.19
N GLU A 124 0.82 16.02 29.47
CA GLU A 124 1.73 16.22 30.60
C GLU A 124 2.32 14.91 31.13
N GLY A 125 1.88 13.76 30.61
CA GLY A 125 2.43 12.46 30.98
C GLY A 125 3.85 12.21 30.44
N ASP A 126 4.46 11.12 30.90
CA ASP A 126 5.84 10.73 30.54
C ASP A 126 5.92 9.79 29.32
N ASP A 127 4.78 9.38 28.77
CA ASP A 127 4.70 8.43 27.66
C ASP A 127 4.57 9.12 26.29
N LEU A 128 5.03 8.44 25.23
CA LEU A 128 4.91 8.97 23.86
C LEU A 128 3.44 9.00 23.43
N LEU A 129 2.97 10.18 22.99
CA LEU A 129 1.65 10.34 22.37
C LEU A 129 1.48 9.45 21.12
N ARG A 130 2.54 9.30 20.32
CA ARG A 130 2.50 8.53 19.07
C ARG A 130 3.86 7.93 18.77
N ALA A 131 3.89 6.67 18.36
CA ALA A 131 5.05 6.03 17.75
C ALA A 131 4.56 5.18 16.58
N VAL A 132 5.26 5.22 15.44
CA VAL A 132 4.89 4.49 14.23
C VAL A 132 6.12 3.97 13.51
N CYS A 133 5.98 2.85 12.81
CA CYS A 133 6.93 2.39 11.81
C CYS A 133 6.34 2.64 10.42
N TYR A 134 7.00 3.46 9.60
CA TYR A 134 6.57 3.66 8.21
C TYR A 134 6.91 2.46 7.35
N ILE A 135 5.99 2.11 6.46
CA ILE A 135 6.10 0.99 5.53
C ILE A 135 5.72 1.49 4.14
N CYS A 136 6.37 0.97 3.11
CA CYS A 136 5.99 1.21 1.73
C CYS A 136 6.09 -0.11 0.97
N MET A 137 5.16 -0.33 0.06
CA MET A 137 5.01 -1.62 -0.63
C MET A 137 4.78 -1.39 -2.11
N THR A 138 5.45 -2.23 -2.90
CA THR A 138 5.24 -2.39 -4.34
C THR A 138 5.38 -3.86 -4.70
N PRO A 139 4.76 -4.32 -5.79
CA PRO A 139 4.99 -5.66 -6.30
C PRO A 139 6.48 -5.95 -6.46
N ALA A 140 6.91 -7.15 -6.06
CA ALA A 140 8.31 -7.58 -6.20
C ALA A 140 8.77 -7.52 -7.66
N ALA A 141 7.85 -7.81 -8.60
CA ALA A 141 8.08 -7.76 -10.05
C ALA A 141 8.53 -6.38 -10.57
N TRP A 142 8.31 -5.29 -9.82
CA TRP A 142 8.74 -3.95 -10.22
C TRP A 142 10.20 -3.67 -9.84
N CYS A 143 10.78 -4.47 -8.95
CA CYS A 143 12.14 -4.27 -8.43
C CYS A 143 13.15 -5.05 -9.27
N SER A 144 14.17 -4.37 -9.78
CA SER A 144 15.26 -5.02 -10.51
C SER A 144 16.22 -5.76 -9.57
N GLU A 145 16.93 -6.77 -10.09
CA GLU A 145 18.00 -7.46 -9.36
C GLU A 145 19.10 -6.50 -8.88
N GLU A 146 19.42 -5.48 -9.68
CA GLU A 146 20.38 -4.43 -9.29
C GLU A 146 19.86 -3.63 -8.09
N THR A 147 18.62 -3.17 -8.16
CA THR A 147 17.97 -2.45 -7.07
C THR A 147 17.94 -3.28 -5.80
N LEU A 148 17.56 -4.56 -5.87
CA LEU A 148 17.57 -5.47 -4.72
C LEU A 148 18.97 -5.54 -4.08
N ARG A 149 20.04 -5.73 -4.88
CA ARG A 149 21.42 -5.73 -4.37
C ARG A 149 21.80 -4.41 -3.71
N GLN A 150 21.44 -3.28 -4.32
CA GLN A 150 21.70 -1.95 -3.76
C GLN A 150 20.97 -1.74 -2.43
N ARG A 151 19.73 -2.20 -2.29
CA ARG A 151 18.98 -2.13 -1.03
C ARG A 151 19.58 -2.99 0.06
N GLN A 152 20.05 -4.19 -0.28
CA GLN A 152 20.74 -5.08 0.66
C GLN A 152 22.04 -4.47 1.18
N ALA A 153 22.84 -3.86 0.30
CA ALA A 153 24.02 -3.11 0.68
C ALA A 153 23.66 -1.90 1.55
N GLY A 154 22.63 -1.14 1.15
CA GLY A 154 22.12 -0.01 1.91
C GLY A 154 21.71 -0.36 3.33
N PHE A 155 21.06 -1.51 3.55
CA PHE A 155 20.75 -2.00 4.89
C PHE A 155 22.01 -2.23 5.72
N LYS A 156 23.02 -2.92 5.17
CA LYS A 156 24.30 -3.20 5.85
C LYS A 156 25.07 -1.93 6.20
N ASP A 157 24.99 -0.93 5.34
CA ASP A 157 25.65 0.36 5.50
C ASP A 157 24.87 1.35 6.39
N GLY A 158 23.64 1.02 6.79
CA GLY A 158 22.76 1.91 7.56
C GLY A 158 22.20 3.07 6.73
N ALA A 159 22.13 2.91 5.41
CA ALA A 159 21.57 3.92 4.51
C ALA A 159 20.05 3.99 4.66
N THR A 160 19.52 5.21 4.79
CA THR A 160 18.09 5.48 4.60
C THR A 160 17.79 5.71 3.13
N THR A 161 16.56 5.41 2.69
CA THR A 161 16.14 5.54 1.29
C THR A 161 14.82 6.30 1.16
N ALA A 162 14.41 6.62 -0.07
CA ALA A 162 13.05 7.08 -0.37
C ALA A 162 11.98 6.00 -0.07
N HIS A 163 10.71 6.37 -0.22
CA HIS A 163 9.54 5.51 -0.03
C HIS A 163 9.19 4.65 -1.26
N TRP A 164 10.04 4.62 -2.28
CA TRP A 164 9.91 3.78 -3.46
C TRP A 164 10.65 2.45 -3.21
N PRO A 165 9.99 1.32 -2.91
CA PRO A 165 10.68 0.09 -2.55
C PRO A 165 11.40 -0.56 -3.73
N HIS A 166 10.82 -0.43 -4.93
CA HIS A 166 11.34 -0.96 -6.20
C HIS A 166 12.38 -0.06 -6.87
N GLU A 167 12.78 1.04 -6.23
CA GLU A 167 13.84 1.93 -6.68
C GLU A 167 14.88 2.11 -5.55
N TYR A 168 16.09 2.56 -5.88
CA TYR A 168 17.12 2.85 -4.88
C TYR A 168 17.54 4.31 -4.93
N HIS A 169 17.07 5.07 -3.94
CA HIS A 169 17.38 6.49 -3.76
C HIS A 169 17.97 6.71 -2.37
N PRO A 170 19.29 6.47 -2.18
CA PRO A 170 19.92 6.63 -0.88
C PRO A 170 19.89 8.09 -0.45
N LYS A 171 19.59 8.32 0.83
CA LYS A 171 19.72 9.63 1.47
C LYS A 171 21.01 9.63 2.29
N ASN A 172 21.69 10.77 2.34
CA ASN A 172 22.94 10.90 3.10
C ASN A 172 22.67 10.68 4.59
N VAL A 173 23.22 9.60 5.14
CA VAL A 173 23.26 9.34 6.58
C VAL A 173 24.71 9.45 7.03
N PRO A 174 25.00 10.05 8.20
CA PRO A 174 26.34 10.00 8.79
C PRO A 174 26.81 8.54 8.93
N LYS A 175 28.06 8.26 8.54
CA LYS A 175 28.69 6.91 8.57
C LYS A 175 28.72 6.24 9.96
N THR A 176 28.30 6.96 11.01
CA THR A 176 28.28 6.52 12.41
C THR A 176 27.04 5.70 12.79
N CYS A 177 26.00 5.64 11.94
CA CYS A 177 24.75 4.91 12.22
C CYS A 177 24.70 3.55 11.52
N ARG A 178 25.72 2.71 11.67
CA ARG A 178 25.61 1.31 11.24
C ARG A 178 24.70 0.56 12.19
N PRO A 179 23.70 -0.20 11.72
CA PRO A 179 22.84 -0.98 12.60
C PRO A 179 23.69 -2.02 13.34
N CYS A 180 23.88 -1.82 14.64
CA CYS A 180 24.54 -2.77 15.54
C CYS A 180 23.50 -3.74 16.12
N ILE A 181 22.73 -4.38 15.24
CA ILE A 181 21.68 -5.33 15.62
C ILE A 181 22.08 -6.69 15.06
N LYS A 182 22.19 -7.68 15.95
CA LYS A 182 22.33 -9.07 15.52
C LYS A 182 20.96 -9.56 15.07
N LEU A 183 20.84 -9.83 13.78
CA LEU A 183 19.61 -10.33 13.19
C LEU A 183 19.47 -11.84 13.42
N SER A 184 18.24 -12.30 13.58
CA SER A 184 17.89 -13.72 13.43
C SER A 184 17.94 -14.14 11.95
N ASP A 185 17.98 -15.45 11.70
CA ASP A 185 17.97 -16.00 10.34
C ASP A 185 16.69 -15.62 9.57
N GLU A 186 15.56 -15.50 10.27
CA GLU A 186 14.31 -15.01 9.69
C GLU A 186 14.41 -13.54 9.26
N GLN A 187 14.91 -12.67 10.14
CA GLN A 187 15.10 -11.25 9.81
C GLN A 187 16.13 -11.04 8.71
N GLN A 188 17.19 -11.86 8.68
CA GLN A 188 18.19 -11.82 7.62
C GLN A 188 17.58 -12.16 6.26
N ARG A 189 16.65 -13.12 6.22
CA ARG A 189 15.90 -13.50 5.01
C ARG A 189 14.93 -12.41 4.53
N LEU A 190 14.42 -11.56 5.42
CA LEU A 190 13.60 -10.40 5.03
C LEU A 190 14.41 -9.31 4.30
N ILE A 191 15.72 -9.22 4.56
CA ILE A 191 16.62 -8.25 3.90
C ILE A 191 17.19 -8.85 2.61
N CYS A 192 17.71 -10.07 2.72
CA CYS A 192 18.28 -10.84 1.63
C CYS A 192 17.48 -12.14 1.52
N PRO A 193 16.37 -12.18 0.78
CA PRO A 193 15.77 -13.45 0.44
C PRO A 193 16.83 -14.23 -0.34
N SER A 194 17.39 -15.26 0.28
CA SER A 194 18.38 -16.14 -0.34
C SER A 194 17.76 -16.71 -1.62
N GLY A 195 18.55 -16.86 -2.69
CA GLY A 195 18.13 -17.61 -3.87
C GLY A 195 17.73 -19.06 -3.56
N GLU A 196 18.01 -19.53 -2.33
CA GLU A 196 17.36 -20.68 -1.73
C GLU A 196 15.96 -20.27 -1.26
N SER A 197 14.96 -20.71 -2.02
CA SER A 197 13.59 -20.85 -1.52
C SER A 197 13.64 -21.47 -0.13
N PRO A 198 12.83 -21.04 0.85
CA PRO A 198 12.75 -21.70 2.14
C PRO A 198 12.45 -23.18 1.89
N SER A 199 13.46 -24.02 2.01
CA SER A 199 13.41 -25.45 1.77
C SER A 199 12.76 -26.11 2.98
N GLY A 200 11.46 -25.87 3.10
CA GLY A 200 10.52 -26.75 3.77
C GLY A 200 9.41 -27.00 2.76
N THR A 201 9.55 -28.10 2.00
CA THR A 201 8.51 -28.76 1.20
C THR A 201 7.61 -27.84 0.36
N ASP A 202 8.02 -27.66 -0.90
CA ASP A 202 7.18 -27.62 -2.11
C ASP A 202 7.70 -26.56 -3.08
N ALA A 203 8.55 -27.02 -4.00
CA ALA A 203 9.22 -26.24 -5.06
C ALA A 203 8.25 -25.61 -6.10
N GLU A 204 6.94 -25.65 -5.87
CA GLU A 204 5.94 -24.86 -6.61
C GLU A 204 5.57 -23.54 -5.91
N SER A 205 5.82 -23.39 -4.61
CA SER A 205 5.41 -22.25 -3.77
C SER A 205 6.46 -21.12 -3.65
N GLY A 206 7.66 -21.34 -4.19
CA GLY A 206 8.74 -20.34 -4.18
C GLY A 206 8.38 -19.07 -4.96
N ILE A 207 8.81 -17.92 -4.46
CA ILE A 207 8.57 -16.59 -5.08
C ILE A 207 9.29 -16.56 -6.44
N LYS A 208 8.56 -16.78 -7.53
CA LYS A 208 9.10 -16.65 -8.88
C LYS A 208 9.22 -15.15 -9.23
N PRO A 209 10.32 -14.70 -9.87
CA PRO A 209 10.37 -13.36 -10.44
C PRO A 209 9.14 -13.13 -11.34
N GLY A 210 8.38 -12.05 -11.10
CA GLY A 210 7.10 -11.82 -11.77
C GLY A 210 5.85 -12.38 -11.06
N ALA A 211 5.99 -12.98 -9.87
CA ALA A 211 4.84 -13.42 -9.06
C ALA A 211 3.97 -12.21 -8.69
N ILE A 212 2.73 -12.25 -9.16
CA ILE A 212 1.71 -11.22 -8.97
C ILE A 212 1.21 -11.19 -7.51
N SER A 213 1.40 -12.27 -6.76
CA SER A 213 0.90 -12.45 -5.40
C SER A 213 1.68 -13.55 -4.66
N PHE A 214 1.85 -13.41 -3.34
CA PHE A 214 2.32 -14.48 -2.44
C PHE A 214 1.21 -15.49 -2.10
N LEU A 215 -0.02 -15.23 -2.53
CA LEU A 215 -1.14 -16.12 -2.30
C LEU A 215 -1.04 -17.35 -3.23
N PRO A 216 -1.39 -18.55 -2.75
CA PRO A 216 -1.43 -19.71 -3.61
C PRO A 216 -2.45 -19.48 -4.72
N ARG A 217 -2.04 -19.78 -5.96
CA ARG A 217 -2.96 -19.77 -7.11
C ARG A 217 -3.95 -20.91 -6.92
N ARG A 218 -5.24 -20.61 -7.09
CA ARG A 218 -6.32 -21.58 -6.92
C ARG A 218 -6.98 -21.85 -8.25
N ARG A 219 -7.33 -23.10 -8.50
CA ARG A 219 -8.25 -23.50 -9.56
C ARG A 219 -9.66 -23.61 -8.99
N LEU A 220 -10.57 -22.84 -9.56
CA LEU A 220 -11.90 -22.61 -9.01
C LEU A 220 -12.94 -22.86 -10.09
N LYS A 221 -14.10 -23.37 -9.68
CA LYS A 221 -15.27 -23.58 -10.55
C LYS A 221 -16.33 -22.56 -10.21
N VAL A 222 -16.91 -21.95 -11.23
CA VAL A 222 -18.02 -21.01 -11.08
C VAL A 222 -19.28 -21.78 -10.66
N VAL A 223 -19.87 -21.45 -9.51
CA VAL A 223 -21.09 -22.11 -9.01
C VAL A 223 -22.37 -21.36 -9.35
N ARG A 224 -22.26 -20.05 -9.59
CA ARG A 224 -23.38 -19.17 -9.91
C ARG A 224 -23.40 -18.84 -11.40
N ASP A 225 -24.57 -18.92 -12.01
CA ASP A 225 -24.71 -18.44 -13.39
C ASP A 225 -24.64 -16.92 -13.46
N GLY A 226 -23.86 -16.39 -14.41
CA GLY A 226 -23.66 -14.96 -14.56
C GLY A 226 -22.72 -14.31 -13.52
N ALA A 227 -21.77 -15.07 -12.95
CA ALA A 227 -20.78 -14.54 -12.01
C ALA A 227 -20.01 -13.35 -12.63
N SER A 228 -20.10 -12.18 -12.01
CA SER A 228 -19.65 -10.92 -12.63
C SER A 228 -18.14 -10.78 -12.66
N LEU A 229 -17.58 -10.51 -13.84
CA LEU A 229 -16.21 -10.05 -14.02
C LEU A 229 -16.15 -8.54 -13.84
N ARG A 230 -15.15 -8.05 -13.12
CA ARG A 230 -14.99 -6.63 -12.78
C ARG A 230 -13.54 -6.20 -12.98
N ARG A 231 -13.32 -4.90 -13.18
CA ARG A 231 -11.97 -4.29 -13.28
C ARG A 231 -11.40 -3.87 -11.92
N SER A 232 -12.16 -4.09 -10.84
CA SER A 232 -11.73 -3.80 -9.46
C SER A 232 -12.51 -4.68 -8.45
N PRO A 233 -11.94 -4.96 -7.27
CA PRO A 233 -12.55 -5.80 -6.24
C PRO A 233 -13.58 -5.01 -5.40
N THR A 234 -14.63 -4.51 -6.04
CA THR A 234 -15.72 -3.78 -5.38
C THR A 234 -17.01 -3.86 -6.19
N THR A 235 -18.16 -3.82 -5.52
CA THR A 235 -19.49 -3.66 -6.15
C THR A 235 -20.02 -2.23 -6.05
N GLU A 236 -19.37 -1.36 -5.28
CA GLU A 236 -19.83 0.02 -5.05
C GLU A 236 -19.75 0.90 -6.31
N TRP A 237 -18.85 0.57 -7.23
CA TRP A 237 -18.67 1.30 -8.49
C TRP A 237 -18.20 0.38 -9.63
N GLY A 238 -18.24 0.92 -10.85
CA GLY A 238 -17.85 0.21 -12.06
C GLY A 238 -18.88 -0.81 -12.50
N SER A 239 -19.22 -0.77 -13.79
CA SER A 239 -20.07 -1.79 -14.41
C SER A 239 -19.31 -3.11 -14.53
N PRO A 240 -20.01 -4.25 -14.51
CA PRO A 240 -19.40 -5.53 -14.87
C PRO A 240 -18.72 -5.43 -16.24
N ALA A 241 -17.50 -5.94 -16.33
CA ALA A 241 -16.73 -6.03 -17.57
C ALA A 241 -17.05 -7.28 -18.39
N GLY A 242 -17.91 -8.16 -17.83
CA GLY A 242 -18.35 -9.41 -18.41
C GLY A 242 -18.95 -10.30 -17.33
N SER A 243 -19.28 -11.54 -17.68
CA SER A 243 -19.77 -12.55 -16.73
C SER A 243 -19.26 -13.93 -17.09
N LEU A 244 -19.08 -14.81 -16.11
CA LEU A 244 -18.78 -16.22 -16.30
C LEU A 244 -20.05 -17.04 -16.15
N ALA A 245 -20.18 -18.10 -16.95
CA ALA A 245 -21.27 -19.05 -16.85
C ALA A 245 -20.98 -20.08 -15.75
N ARG A 246 -22.05 -20.65 -15.18
CA ARG A 246 -21.94 -21.73 -14.22
C ARG A 246 -21.14 -22.91 -14.81
N GLY A 247 -20.22 -23.45 -14.03
CA GLY A 247 -19.38 -24.58 -14.39
C GLY A 247 -18.08 -24.22 -15.11
N GLU A 248 -17.87 -22.96 -15.51
CA GLU A 248 -16.58 -22.52 -16.07
C GLU A 248 -15.47 -22.68 -15.02
N LEU A 249 -14.29 -23.09 -15.49
CA LEU A 249 -13.08 -23.20 -14.68
C LEU A 249 -12.26 -21.92 -14.84
N VAL A 250 -11.80 -21.39 -13.71
CA VAL A 250 -10.92 -20.23 -13.66
C VAL A 250 -9.73 -20.51 -12.76
N GLU A 251 -8.70 -19.69 -12.90
CA GLU A 251 -7.59 -19.66 -11.96
C GLU A 251 -7.38 -18.24 -11.44
N GLY A 252 -6.93 -18.12 -10.20
CA GLY A 252 -6.68 -16.82 -9.60
C GLY A 252 -6.19 -16.87 -8.17
N TYR A 253 -6.17 -15.71 -7.52
CA TYR A 253 -5.75 -15.55 -6.13
C TYR A 253 -6.91 -15.04 -5.28
N ALA A 254 -7.12 -15.66 -4.12
CA ALA A 254 -8.15 -15.24 -3.16
C ALA A 254 -7.65 -14.09 -2.28
N VAL A 255 -8.30 -12.93 -2.37
CA VAL A 255 -7.98 -11.72 -1.63
C VAL A 255 -9.24 -11.29 -0.85
N GLY A 256 -9.39 -11.76 0.39
CA GLY A 256 -10.59 -11.54 1.18
C GLY A 256 -11.85 -12.09 0.50
N GLY A 257 -12.89 -11.26 0.35
CA GLY A 257 -14.14 -11.58 -0.35
C GLY A 257 -14.06 -11.57 -1.88
N TRP A 258 -12.86 -11.45 -2.45
CA TRP A 258 -12.63 -11.28 -3.88
C TRP A 258 -11.62 -12.28 -4.43
N LEU A 259 -11.73 -12.54 -5.74
CA LEU A 259 -10.79 -13.35 -6.50
C LEU A 259 -10.17 -12.48 -7.59
N ARG A 260 -8.84 -12.37 -7.59
CA ARG A 260 -8.09 -11.83 -8.73
C ARG A 260 -7.87 -12.94 -9.73
N LEU A 261 -8.54 -12.87 -10.88
CA LEU A 261 -8.46 -13.90 -11.90
C LEU A 261 -7.18 -13.75 -12.74
N THR A 262 -6.54 -14.87 -13.00
CA THR A 262 -5.33 -14.98 -13.84
C THR A 262 -5.54 -15.87 -15.05
N SER A 263 -6.65 -16.62 -15.13
CA SER A 263 -6.98 -17.43 -16.30
C SER A 263 -8.49 -17.71 -16.32
N TRP A 264 -9.09 -17.62 -17.50
CA TRP A 264 -10.49 -17.98 -17.79
C TRP A 264 -10.66 -18.22 -19.29
N SER A 265 -11.76 -18.83 -19.70
CA SER A 265 -12.05 -19.04 -21.12
C SER A 265 -12.34 -17.72 -21.85
N PRO A 266 -11.62 -17.39 -22.95
CA PRO A 266 -11.89 -16.19 -23.72
C PRO A 266 -13.26 -16.29 -24.42
N ARG A 267 -14.07 -15.23 -24.35
CA ARG A 267 -15.34 -15.08 -25.08
C ARG A 267 -15.55 -13.62 -25.46
N ALA A 268 -16.34 -13.39 -26.52
CA ALA A 268 -16.72 -12.05 -26.93
C ALA A 268 -17.45 -11.30 -25.79
N GLY A 269 -17.13 -10.02 -25.59
CA GLY A 269 -17.73 -9.19 -24.54
C GLY A 269 -17.17 -9.40 -23.13
N ARG A 270 -16.02 -10.10 -22.98
CA ARG A 270 -15.29 -10.24 -21.71
C ARG A 270 -13.87 -9.68 -21.85
N PRO A 271 -13.19 -9.31 -20.74
CA PRO A 271 -11.77 -9.02 -20.78
C PRO A 271 -11.00 -10.25 -21.29
N HIS A 272 -9.95 -10.01 -22.08
CA HIS A 272 -9.15 -11.09 -22.64
C HIS A 272 -8.16 -11.60 -21.59
N PRO A 273 -8.09 -12.92 -21.30
CA PRO A 273 -7.21 -13.46 -20.27
C PRO A 273 -5.75 -13.11 -20.54
N LEU A 274 -5.23 -13.38 -21.74
CA LEU A 274 -3.79 -13.22 -22.05
C LEU A 274 -3.27 -11.77 -22.22
N ARG A 275 -4.09 -10.71 -22.07
CA ARG A 275 -3.61 -9.31 -22.15
C ARG A 275 -3.08 -8.80 -20.80
N HIS A 276 -2.41 -9.68 -20.05
CA HIS A 276 -2.12 -9.65 -18.61
C HIS A 276 -1.30 -8.47 -18.03
N ALA A 277 -0.86 -7.47 -18.80
CA ALA A 277 0.05 -6.46 -18.23
C ALA A 277 -0.68 -5.37 -17.41
N ASP A 278 -1.84 -4.88 -17.87
CA ASP A 278 -2.35 -3.59 -17.33
C ASP A 278 -3.80 -3.62 -16.80
N GLU A 279 -4.57 -4.68 -17.05
CA GLU A 279 -5.98 -4.74 -16.65
C GLU A 279 -6.27 -5.91 -15.71
N GLU A 280 -6.33 -5.63 -14.41
CA GLU A 280 -6.74 -6.61 -13.41
C GLU A 280 -8.22 -7.00 -13.59
N VAL A 281 -8.50 -8.30 -13.49
CA VAL A 281 -9.86 -8.85 -13.54
C VAL A 281 -10.20 -9.50 -12.22
N TRP A 282 -11.37 -9.16 -11.69
CA TRP A 282 -11.84 -9.50 -10.36
C TRP A 282 -13.22 -10.14 -10.42
N ALA A 283 -13.51 -11.05 -9.50
CA ALA A 283 -14.85 -11.60 -9.28
C ALA A 283 -15.10 -11.81 -7.78
N SER A 284 -16.37 -11.86 -7.35
CA SER A 284 -16.68 -12.12 -5.94
C SER A 284 -16.39 -13.57 -5.59
N SER A 285 -15.73 -13.84 -4.47
CA SER A 285 -15.35 -15.21 -4.09
C SER A 285 -16.56 -16.10 -3.80
N VAL A 286 -17.71 -15.52 -3.46
CA VAL A 286 -18.95 -16.27 -3.19
C VAL A 286 -19.54 -16.97 -4.42
N ASP A 287 -19.13 -16.57 -5.63
CA ASP A 287 -19.63 -17.15 -6.87
C ASP A 287 -18.83 -18.40 -7.32
N PHE A 288 -17.87 -18.87 -6.49
CA PHE A 288 -16.92 -19.92 -6.85
C PHE A 288 -16.72 -20.96 -5.75
N GLU A 289 -16.38 -22.19 -6.16
CA GLU A 289 -15.95 -23.28 -5.28
C GLU A 289 -14.55 -23.77 -5.70
N ALA A 290 -13.76 -24.27 -4.73
CA ALA A 290 -12.49 -24.93 -5.04
C ALA A 290 -12.75 -26.21 -5.83
N CYS A 291 -11.97 -26.43 -6.90
CA CYS A 291 -11.92 -27.74 -7.51
C CYS A 291 -11.20 -28.68 -6.53
N ALA A 292 -11.74 -29.87 -6.26
CA ALA A 292 -10.98 -30.91 -5.59
C ALA A 292 -9.70 -31.16 -6.40
N GLU A 293 -8.54 -31.11 -5.73
CA GLU A 293 -7.28 -31.52 -6.34
C GLU A 293 -7.47 -32.97 -6.83
N LEU A 294 -7.30 -33.19 -8.12
CA LEU A 294 -7.03 -34.53 -8.61
C LEU A 294 -5.55 -34.75 -8.25
N ASP A 295 -5.30 -35.38 -7.10
CA ASP A 295 -4.01 -35.97 -6.79
C ASP A 295 -3.54 -36.78 -8.01
N GLY A 296 -2.41 -36.38 -8.58
CA GLY A 296 -1.78 -37.01 -9.74
C GLY A 296 -0.30 -36.71 -9.76
#